data_AF-R5V6V8-F1
#
_entry.id   AF-R5V6V8-F1
#
_cell.length_a   1.000
_cell.length_b   1.000
_cell.length_c   1.000
_cell.angle_alpha   90.00
_cell.angle_beta   90.00
_cell.angle_gamma   90.00
#
_symmetry.space_group_name_H-M   'P 1'
#
loop_
_entity.id
_entity.type
_entity.pdbx_description
1 polymer ?
#
loop_
_entity_poly.entity_id
_entity_poly.type
_entity_poly.pdbx_seq_one_letter_code
_entity_poly.pdbx_strand_id
1 'polypeptide(L)'
;MLAVVPTVISNITLVLAVQNIGGTMTSVLGAMEPVTAVCIGALIFGEEFTMQEGWGIFLILVAVTLIVLTRTIQKSLSTVVRKIRPRHA
;
A
#
# COMPACT_ATOMS: atom_id res chain seq x y z
N MET A 1 23.90 -9.38 8.84
CA MET A 1 23.84 -10.47 7.83
C MET A 1 22.45 -11.14 7.76
N LEU A 2 21.72 -11.31 8.88
CA LEU A 2 20.40 -11.99 8.88
C LEU A 2 19.29 -11.29 8.06
N ALA A 3 19.34 -9.97 7.88
CA ALA A 3 18.33 -9.23 7.10
C ALA A 3 18.62 -9.18 5.59
N VAL A 4 19.80 -9.59 5.12
CA VAL A 4 20.15 -9.49 3.68
C VAL A 4 19.30 -10.43 2.84
N VAL A 5 19.10 -11.67 3.32
CA VAL A 5 18.31 -12.68 2.63
C VAL A 5 16.85 -12.24 2.43
N PRO A 6 16.09 -11.83 3.47
CA PRO A 6 14.70 -11.39 3.28
C PRO A 6 14.59 -10.13 2.42
N THR A 7 15.54 -9.18 2.53
CA THR A 7 15.54 -7.98 1.69
C THR A 7 15.78 -8.31 0.22
N VAL A 8 16.72 -9.20 -0.09
CA VAL A 8 16.99 -9.63 -1.46
C VAL A 8 15.78 -10.34 -2.05
N ILE A 9 15.17 -11.26 -1.29
CA ILE A 9 13.95 -11.96 -1.72
C ILE A 9 12.83 -10.95 -1.98
N SER A 10 12.55 -10.06 -1.04
CA SER A 10 11.51 -9.03 -1.17
C SER A 10 11.70 -8.16 -2.41
N ASN A 11 12.95 -7.73 -2.69
CA ASN A 11 13.25 -6.92 -3.86
C ASN A 11 13.08 -7.68 -5.18
N ILE A 12 13.47 -8.96 -5.23
CA ILE A 12 13.24 -9.81 -6.42
C ILE A 12 11.74 -10.01 -6.65
N THR A 13 10.98 -10.32 -5.60
CA THR A 13 9.52 -10.50 -5.68
C THR A 13 8.83 -9.21 -6.12
N LEU A 14 9.29 -8.05 -5.63
CA LEU A 14 8.79 -6.74 -6.06
C LEU A 14 9.00 -6.54 -7.57
N VAL A 15 10.20 -6.80 -8.07
CA VAL A 15 10.50 -6.71 -9.51
C VAL A 15 9.64 -7.67 -10.32
N LEU A 16 9.48 -8.91 -9.85
CA LEU A 16 8.63 -9.91 -10.50
C LEU A 16 7.16 -9.46 -10.52
N ALA A 17 6.65 -8.89 -9.42
CA ALA A 17 5.30 -8.36 -9.33
C ALA A 17 5.12 -7.20 -10.33
N VAL A 18 6.06 -6.25 -10.39
CA VAL A 18 6.01 -5.16 -11.38
C VAL A 18 5.97 -5.70 -12.82
N GLN A 19 6.70 -6.76 -13.14
CA GLN A 19 6.70 -7.37 -14.47
C GLN A 19 5.38 -8.11 -14.81
N ASN A 20 4.74 -8.74 -13.82
CA ASN A 20 3.53 -9.55 -14.06
C ASN A 20 2.22 -8.74 -13.98
N ILE A 21 2.07 -7.84 -13.00
CA ILE A 21 0.83 -7.07 -12.75
C ILE A 21 0.98 -5.57 -13.04
N GLY A 22 2.18 -5.12 -13.39
CA GLY A 22 2.46 -3.72 -13.73
C GLY A 22 2.71 -2.83 -12.50
N GLY A 23 3.60 -1.84 -12.66
CA GLY A 23 4.07 -1.00 -11.55
C GLY A 23 2.99 -0.25 -10.77
N THR A 24 1.85 0.03 -11.40
CA THR A 24 0.74 0.73 -10.73
C THR A 24 -0.17 -0.18 -9.91
N MET A 25 -0.21 -1.50 -10.17
CA MET A 25 -0.91 -2.43 -9.28
C MET A 25 0.02 -2.82 -8.12
N THR A 26 1.30 -3.06 -8.40
CA THR A 26 2.31 -3.33 -7.37
C THR A 26 2.43 -2.19 -6.37
N SER A 27 2.39 -0.92 -6.81
CA SER A 27 2.40 0.23 -5.89
C SER A 27 1.15 0.33 -5.00
N VAL A 28 -0.01 -0.12 -5.48
CA VAL A 28 -1.24 -0.13 -4.68
C VAL A 28 -1.15 -1.23 -3.62
N LEU A 29 -0.66 -2.41 -3.99
CA LEU A 29 -0.47 -3.51 -3.04
C LEU A 29 0.59 -3.17 -1.98
N GLY A 30 1.69 -2.51 -2.37
CA GLY A 30 2.71 -2.03 -1.40
C GLY A 30 2.16 -1.00 -0.42
N ALA A 31 1.24 -0.12 -0.85
CA ALA A 31 0.58 0.83 0.05
C ALA A 31 -0.33 0.16 1.11
N MET A 32 -0.58 -1.15 1.01
CA MET A 32 -1.35 -1.92 1.99
C MET A 32 -0.50 -2.51 3.12
N GLU A 33 0.84 -2.41 3.09
CA GLU A 33 1.74 -2.81 4.18
C GLU A 33 1.26 -2.38 5.58
N PRO A 34 0.87 -1.12 5.81
CA PRO A 34 0.42 -0.70 7.13
C PRO A 34 -0.92 -1.33 7.57
N VAL A 35 -1.80 -1.73 6.64
CA VAL A 35 -3.01 -2.52 7.00
C VAL A 35 -2.59 -3.89 7.53
N THR A 36 -1.68 -4.57 6.83
CA THR A 36 -1.21 -5.90 7.24
C THR A 36 -0.46 -5.84 8.57
N ALA A 37 0.34 -4.80 8.80
CA ALA A 37 1.03 -4.59 10.06
C ALA A 37 0.05 -4.43 11.24
N VAL A 38 -1.02 -3.65 11.06
CA VAL A 38 -2.08 -3.48 12.07
C VAL A 38 -2.85 -4.78 12.31
N CYS A 39 -3.25 -5.50 11.25
CA CYS A 39 -3.98 -6.76 11.40
C CYS A 39 -3.17 -7.82 12.14
N ILE A 40 -1.88 -7.96 11.80
CA ILE A 40 -0.96 -8.89 12.49
C ILE A 40 -0.73 -8.42 13.92
N GLY A 41 -0.48 -7.12 14.15
CA GLY A 41 -0.34 -6.53 15.47
C GLY A 41 -1.53 -6.84 16.39
N ALA A 42 -2.73 -6.45 15.96
CA ALA A 42 -3.94 -6.58 16.75
C ALA A 42 -4.41 -8.03 16.94
N LEU A 43 -4.38 -8.87 15.89
CA LEU A 43 -4.95 -10.22 15.94
C LEU A 43 -3.99 -11.27 16.49
N ILE A 44 -2.67 -11.11 16.29
CA ILE A 44 -1.68 -12.15 16.64
C ILE A 44 -1.01 -11.86 17.99
N PHE A 45 -0.72 -10.59 18.30
CA PHE A 45 -0.05 -10.26 19.57
C PHE A 45 -0.99 -10.17 20.77
N GLY A 46 -2.31 -10.12 20.54
CA GLY A 46 -3.32 -10.24 21.61
C GLY A 46 -3.13 -9.23 22.74
N GLU A 47 -2.59 -8.05 22.41
CA GLU A 47 -2.25 -7.03 23.39
C GLU A 47 -3.51 -6.55 24.13
N GLU A 48 -3.41 -6.30 25.44
CA GLU A 48 -4.50 -5.74 26.23
C GLU A 48 -4.87 -4.37 25.63
N PHE A 49 -5.96 -4.36 24.87
CA PHE A 49 -6.43 -3.18 24.14
C PHE A 49 -6.83 -2.08 25.13
N THR A 50 -5.86 -1.24 25.47
CA THR A 50 -6.17 0.03 26.14
C THR A 50 -6.82 0.97 25.14
N MET A 51 -7.68 1.88 25.61
CA MET A 51 -8.38 2.82 24.72
C MET A 51 -7.42 3.65 23.86
N GLN A 52 -6.21 3.93 24.36
CA GLN A 52 -5.19 4.70 23.66
C GLN A 52 -4.60 3.95 22.45
N GLU A 53 -4.32 2.65 22.61
CA GLU A 53 -3.89 1.77 21.50
C GLU A 53 -4.99 1.65 20.44
N GLY A 54 -6.25 1.53 20.86
CA GLY A 54 -7.40 1.49 19.95
C GLY A 54 -7.52 2.73 19.06
N TRP A 55 -7.30 3.93 19.62
CA TRP A 55 -7.26 5.17 18.85
C TRP A 55 -6.08 5.23 17.87
N GLY A 56 -4.90 4.74 18.28
CA GLY A 56 -3.73 4.65 17.40
C GLY A 56 -3.99 3.76 16.19
N ILE A 57 -4.55 2.57 16.42
CA ILE A 57 -4.93 1.62 15.38
C ILE A 57 -5.99 2.22 14.44
N PHE A 58 -7.02 2.86 15.00
CA PHE A 58 -8.06 3.51 14.20
C PHE A 58 -7.47 4.62 13.29
N LEU A 59 -6.58 5.46 13.82
CA LEU A 59 -5.91 6.51 13.05
C LEU A 59 -5.04 5.94 11.92
N ILE A 60 -4.32 4.84 12.16
CA ILE A 60 -3.54 4.16 11.11
C ILE A 60 -4.48 3.63 10.03
N LEU A 61 -5.57 2.94 10.39
CA LEU A 61 -6.54 2.43 9.43
C LEU A 61 -7.16 3.53 8.57
N VAL A 62 -7.54 4.66 9.17
CA VAL A 62 -8.07 5.82 8.44
C VAL A 62 -7.02 6.42 7.52
N ALA A 63 -5.80 6.64 8.00
CA ALA A 63 -4.71 7.20 7.21
C ALA A 63 -4.39 6.32 5.99
N VAL A 64 -4.34 5.00 6.17
CA VAL A 64 -4.06 4.06 5.07
C VAL A 64 -5.20 3.99 4.08
N THR A 65 -6.45 3.97 4.58
CA THR A 65 -7.63 4.03 3.71
C THR A 65 -7.60 5.28 2.83
N LEU A 66 -7.25 6.44 3.40
CA LEU A 66 -7.05 7.68 2.65
C LEU A 66 -5.91 7.58 1.64
N ILE A 67 -4.74 7.05 2.03
CA ILE A 67 -3.60 6.89 1.11
C ILE A 67 -3.97 6.03 -0.11
N VAL A 68 -4.64 4.89 0.12
CA VAL A 68 -5.08 3.99 -0.95
C VAL A 68 -6.13 4.67 -1.85
N LEU A 69 -7.08 5.38 -1.25
CA LEU A 69 -8.15 6.07 -1.98
C LEU A 69 -7.61 7.24 -2.82
N THR A 70 -6.73 8.08 -2.26
CA THR A 70 -6.07 9.19 -2.97
C THR A 70 -5.27 8.69 -4.17
N ARG A 71 -4.55 7.57 -4.03
CA ARG A 71 -3.80 6.97 -5.15
C ARG A 71 -4.72 6.39 -6.23
N THR A 72 -5.85 5.79 -5.83
CA THR A 72 -6.87 5.29 -6.77
C THR A 72 -7.49 6.43 -7.58
N ILE A 73 -7.83 7.55 -6.92
CA ILE A 73 -8.36 8.75 -7.57
C ILE A 73 -7.34 9.35 -8.53
N GLN A 74 -6.08 9.49 -8.14
CA GLN A 74 -5.00 9.97 -9.01
C GLN A 74 -4.83 9.13 -10.30
N LYS A 75 -5.01 7.81 -10.18
CA LYS A 75 -4.91 6.87 -11.30
C LYS A 75 -6.08 7.05 -12.29
N SER A 76 -7.31 7.20 -11.78
CA SER A 76 -8.48 7.52 -12.60
C SER A 76 -8.37 8.89 -13.27
N LEU A 77 -7.89 9.91 -12.55
CA LEU A 77 -7.71 11.25 -13.08
C LEU A 77 -6.66 11.29 -14.19
N SER A 78 -5.54 10.58 -14.01
CA SER A 78 -4.47 10.53 -15.02
C SER A 78 -4.93 9.90 -16.34
N THR A 79 -5.81 8.90 -16.28
CA THR A 79 -6.42 8.28 -17.47
C THR A 79 -7.37 9.24 -18.17
N VAL A 80 -8.20 9.97 -17.42
CA VAL A 80 -9.13 10.96 -17.97
C VAL A 80 -8.38 12.15 -18.59
N VAL A 81 -7.36 12.68 -17.91
CA VAL A 81 -6.51 13.78 -18.42
C VAL A 81 -5.78 13.36 -19.71
N ARG A 82 -5.27 12.13 -19.78
CA ARG A 82 -4.67 11.60 -21.03
C ARG A 82 -5.68 11.49 -22.16
N LYS A 83 -6.94 11.17 -21.87
CA LYS A 83 -8.00 11.06 -22.89
C LYS A 83 -8.51 12.42 -23.37
N ILE A 84 -8.42 13.46 -22.54
CA ILE A 84 -8.83 14.82 -22.88
C ILE A 84 -7.74 15.59 -23.63
N ARG A 85 -6.46 15.21 -23.54
CA ARG A 85 -5.39 15.87 -24.30
C ARG A 85 -5.60 15.62 -25.81
N PRO A 86 -6.03 16.64 -26.60
CA PRO A 86 -6.05 16.50 -28.03
C PRO A 86 -4.59 16.43 -28.49
N ARG A 87 -4.26 15.39 -29.25
CA ARG A 87 -3.06 15.42 -30.09
C ARG A 87 -3.22 16.59 -31.05
N HIS A 88 -2.66 17.75 -30.70
CA HIS A 88 -2.33 18.75 -31.70
C HIS A 88 -1.08 18.26 -32.41
N ALA A 89 -1.30 17.92 -33.69
CA ALA A 89 -0.39 17.83 -34.84
C ALA A 89 1.08 17.50 -34.57
#